data_AF-A0A7K3GRN6-F1
#
_entry.id   AF-A0A7K3GRN6-F1
#
_cell.length_a   1.000
_cell.length_b   1.000
_cell.length_c   1.000
_cell.angle_alpha   90.00
_cell.angle_beta   90.00
_cell.angle_gamma   90.00
#
_symmetry.space_group_name_H-M   'P 1'
#
loop_
_entity.id
_entity.type
_entity.pdbx_description
1 polymer ?
#
loop_
_entity_poly.entity_id
_entity_poly.type
_entity_poly.pdbx_seq_one_letter_code
_entity_poly.pdbx_strand_id
1 'polypeptide(L)'
;RLDVLEEAVPQLAGRLDRDRVAVAGHSMGGHTASLLLGARLTDPDDGTEVDLTEPRIKAGVLLAAPGRGGDALSGWAAANLPFLLSTDFSTMTTPALVVAGDKDDSAHLTAGGPGWHADPYSLAPGPKSLLTLFDAEHGLGGIAGYDVAETTDENPGRVAAVQRLTWAYLRGALYAEDAAWRAACEGLAAGPNAFARLESK
;
A
#
# COMPACT_ATOMS: atom_id res chain seq x y z
N ARG A 1 -19.98 -9.60 2.67
CA ARG A 1 -20.58 -10.92 2.32
C ARG A 1 -20.35 -11.17 0.84
N LEU A 2 -19.54 -12.16 0.46
CA LEU A 2 -19.15 -12.41 -0.96
C LEU A 2 -20.29 -13.00 -1.79
N ASP A 3 -21.16 -13.76 -1.14
CA ASP A 3 -22.45 -14.24 -1.64
C ASP A 3 -23.32 -13.12 -2.22
N VAL A 4 -23.43 -11.99 -1.52
CA VAL A 4 -24.18 -10.81 -2.00
C VAL A 4 -23.57 -10.24 -3.29
N LEU A 5 -22.24 -10.31 -3.47
CA LEU A 5 -21.58 -9.86 -4.69
C LEU A 5 -21.83 -10.81 -5.87
N GLU A 6 -21.82 -12.12 -5.63
CA GLU A 6 -22.13 -13.12 -6.65
C GLU A 6 -23.61 -13.05 -7.08
N GLU A 7 -24.52 -12.76 -6.16
CA GLU A 7 -25.94 -12.51 -6.46
C GLU A 7 -26.15 -11.21 -7.26
N ALA A 8 -25.45 -10.13 -6.89
CA ALA A 8 -25.55 -8.85 -7.56
C ALA A 8 -24.91 -8.84 -8.96
N VAL A 9 -23.88 -9.67 -9.18
CA VAL A 9 -23.17 -9.81 -10.45
C VAL A 9 -23.13 -11.28 -10.86
N PRO A 10 -24.19 -11.80 -11.51
CA PRO A 10 -24.32 -13.23 -11.82
C PRO A 10 -23.14 -13.82 -12.61
N GLN A 11 -22.42 -13.00 -13.38
CA GLN A 11 -21.22 -13.42 -14.12
C GLN A 11 -20.02 -13.76 -13.23
N LEU A 12 -20.07 -13.46 -11.93
CA LEU A 12 -19.06 -13.82 -10.93
C LEU A 12 -19.37 -15.14 -10.21
N ALA A 13 -20.59 -15.66 -10.33
CA ALA A 13 -21.03 -16.85 -9.59
C ALA A 13 -20.08 -18.04 -9.82
N GLY A 14 -19.49 -18.55 -8.73
CA GLY A 14 -18.55 -19.68 -8.75
C GLY A 14 -17.15 -19.36 -9.28
N ARG A 15 -16.85 -18.08 -9.57
CA ARG A 15 -15.55 -17.64 -10.10
C ARG A 15 -14.66 -16.95 -9.06
N LEU A 16 -15.20 -16.66 -7.88
CA LEU A 16 -14.43 -16.09 -6.78
C LEU A 16 -13.66 -17.19 -6.06
N ASP A 17 -12.34 -17.03 -6.00
CA ASP A 17 -11.51 -17.81 -5.09
C ASP A 17 -11.55 -17.16 -3.70
N ARG A 18 -12.33 -17.76 -2.80
CA ARG A 18 -12.58 -17.23 -1.45
C ARG A 18 -11.36 -17.33 -0.54
N ASP A 19 -10.40 -18.19 -0.88
CA ASP A 19 -9.18 -18.39 -0.09
C ASP A 19 -8.03 -17.50 -0.56
N ARG A 20 -8.20 -16.80 -1.69
CA ARG A 20 -7.18 -15.94 -2.32
C ARG A 20 -7.64 -14.50 -2.44
N VAL A 21 -7.90 -13.86 -1.30
CA VAL A 21 -8.34 -12.46 -1.24
C VAL A 21 -7.16 -11.56 -0.92
N ALA A 22 -7.05 -10.44 -1.63
CA ALA A 22 -6.09 -9.38 -1.35
C ALA A 22 -6.79 -8.02 -1.26
N VAL A 23 -6.10 -7.04 -0.69
CA VAL A 23 -6.50 -5.64 -0.70
C VAL A 23 -5.37 -4.79 -1.27
N ALA A 24 -5.72 -3.76 -2.03
CA ALA A 24 -4.78 -2.78 -2.51
C ALA A 24 -5.40 -1.39 -2.40
N GLY A 25 -4.58 -0.38 -2.11
CA GLY A 25 -5.05 0.98 -2.04
C GLY A 25 -3.93 1.99 -2.22
N HIS A 26 -4.26 3.13 -2.81
CA HIS A 26 -3.39 4.28 -2.99
C HIS A 26 -3.72 5.38 -1.99
N SER A 27 -2.69 6.06 -1.45
CA SER A 27 -2.83 7.18 -0.53
C SER A 27 -3.77 6.82 0.64
N MET A 28 -4.87 7.55 0.86
CA MET A 28 -5.87 7.19 1.88
C MET A 28 -6.48 5.80 1.69
N GLY A 29 -6.64 5.33 0.45
CA GLY A 29 -7.03 3.94 0.20
C GLY A 29 -5.96 2.96 0.71
N GLY A 30 -4.68 3.35 0.65
CA GLY A 30 -3.57 2.61 1.27
C GLY A 30 -3.63 2.62 2.79
N HIS A 31 -4.04 3.73 3.40
CA HIS A 31 -4.32 3.76 4.85
C HIS A 31 -5.49 2.84 5.21
N THR A 32 -6.60 2.88 4.48
CA THR A 32 -7.71 1.92 4.69
C THR A 32 -7.24 0.47 4.53
N ALA A 33 -6.44 0.19 3.49
CA ALA A 33 -5.88 -1.14 3.27
C ALA A 33 -4.98 -1.57 4.43
N SER A 34 -4.17 -0.68 5.02
CA SER A 34 -3.32 -1.02 6.15
C SER A 34 -4.13 -1.40 7.39
N LEU A 35 -5.24 -0.70 7.67
CA LEU A 35 -6.16 -1.05 8.77
C LEU A 35 -6.76 -2.46 8.58
N LEU A 36 -7.20 -2.77 7.37
CA LEU A 36 -7.72 -4.11 7.03
C LEU A 36 -6.65 -5.21 7.16
N LEU A 37 -5.37 -4.86 6.99
CA LEU A 37 -4.22 -5.75 7.13
C LEU A 37 -3.72 -5.88 8.57
N GLY A 38 -4.29 -5.11 9.50
CA GLY A 38 -4.05 -5.17 10.95
C GLY A 38 -3.32 -3.97 11.55
N ALA A 39 -3.17 -2.87 10.81
CA ALA A 39 -2.82 -1.60 11.46
C ALA A 39 -4.00 -1.12 12.33
N ARG A 40 -3.69 -0.34 13.37
CA ARG A 40 -4.67 0.13 14.34
C ARG A 40 -4.66 1.64 14.42
N LEU A 41 -5.75 2.18 14.95
CA LEU A 41 -5.87 3.57 15.35
C LEU A 41 -6.72 3.66 16.60
N THR A 42 -6.65 4.79 17.28
CA THR A 42 -7.59 5.20 18.32
C THR A 42 -8.64 6.09 17.70
N ASP A 43 -9.92 5.72 17.86
CA ASP A 43 -11.05 6.52 17.40
C ASP A 43 -11.00 7.90 18.10
N PRO A 44 -10.96 9.01 17.34
CA PRO A 44 -10.85 10.34 17.93
C PRO A 44 -12.12 10.79 18.66
N ASP A 45 -13.28 10.18 18.41
CA ASP A 45 -14.55 10.57 19.01
C ASP A 45 -14.73 9.98 20.41
N ASP A 46 -14.30 8.74 20.65
CA ASP A 46 -14.52 8.03 21.91
C ASP A 46 -13.25 7.45 22.57
N GLY A 47 -12.10 7.52 21.90
CA GLY A 47 -10.82 7.04 22.42
C GLY A 47 -10.65 5.52 22.40
N THR A 48 -11.55 4.78 21.75
CA THR A 48 -11.45 3.32 21.66
C THR A 48 -10.39 2.91 20.63
N GLU A 49 -9.70 1.79 20.89
CA GLU A 49 -8.84 1.20 19.87
C GLU A 49 -9.70 0.53 18.79
N VAL A 50 -9.44 0.87 17.53
CA VAL A 50 -10.14 0.36 16.36
C VAL A 50 -9.29 -0.72 15.71
N ASP A 51 -9.83 -1.95 15.69
CA ASP A 51 -9.28 -3.10 14.98
C ASP A 51 -10.24 -3.48 13.83
N LEU A 52 -9.81 -3.20 12.60
CA LEU A 52 -10.57 -3.51 11.37
C LEU A 52 -9.97 -4.69 10.60
N THR A 53 -9.13 -5.51 11.26
CA THR A 53 -8.47 -6.64 10.61
C THR A 53 -9.50 -7.54 9.93
N GLU A 54 -9.32 -7.75 8.63
CA GLU A 54 -10.21 -8.63 7.85
C GLU A 54 -9.51 -9.97 7.58
N PRO A 55 -9.85 -11.04 8.33
CA PRO A 55 -9.11 -12.31 8.30
C PRO A 55 -9.16 -13.06 6.95
N ARG A 56 -10.08 -12.66 6.05
CA ARG A 56 -10.14 -13.23 4.69
C ARG A 56 -8.99 -12.73 3.82
N ILE A 57 -8.46 -11.54 4.06
CA ILE A 57 -7.34 -10.96 3.28
C ILE A 57 -6.05 -11.72 3.60
N LYS A 58 -5.33 -12.16 2.55
CA LYS A 58 -4.09 -12.94 2.66
C LYS A 58 -2.85 -12.15 2.30
N ALA A 59 -3.00 -11.06 1.55
CA ALA A 59 -1.91 -10.18 1.16
C ALA A 59 -2.42 -8.76 0.85
N GLY A 60 -1.53 -7.78 0.99
CA GLY A 60 -1.81 -6.36 0.77
C GLY A 60 -0.86 -5.68 -0.20
N VAL A 61 -1.33 -4.62 -0.87
CA VAL A 61 -0.47 -3.66 -1.57
C VAL A 61 -0.81 -2.24 -1.10
N LEU A 62 0.18 -1.54 -0.55
CA LEU A 62 0.05 -0.18 -0.05
C LEU A 62 0.82 0.77 -0.96
N LEU A 63 0.11 1.57 -1.77
CA LEU A 63 0.69 2.50 -2.74
C LEU A 63 0.72 3.91 -2.16
N ALA A 64 1.89 4.49 -1.90
CA ALA A 64 2.04 5.82 -1.30
C ALA A 64 1.15 6.02 -0.06
N ALA A 65 0.99 4.97 0.75
CA ALA A 65 0.10 5.00 1.91
C ALA A 65 0.66 5.93 3.00
N PRO A 66 -0.19 6.66 3.73
CA PRO A 66 0.18 7.36 4.95
C PRO A 66 0.95 6.47 5.92
N GLY A 67 1.98 7.03 6.53
CA GLY A 67 2.77 6.40 7.57
C GLY A 67 2.16 6.56 8.96
N ARG A 68 3.01 6.50 9.99
CA ARG A 68 2.56 6.52 11.39
C ARG A 68 1.95 7.87 11.78
N GLY A 69 1.14 7.85 12.82
CA GLY A 69 0.59 9.07 13.43
C GLY A 69 1.58 9.83 14.33
N GLY A 70 1.03 10.68 15.19
CA GLY A 70 1.76 11.42 16.22
C GLY A 70 2.61 12.54 15.66
N ASP A 71 3.87 12.61 16.09
CA ASP A 71 4.84 13.65 15.71
C ASP A 71 5.27 13.60 14.23
N ALA A 72 4.89 12.54 13.51
CA ALA A 72 5.11 12.44 12.07
C ALA A 72 4.13 13.31 11.27
N LEU A 73 2.98 13.72 11.84
CA LEU A 73 1.99 14.51 11.12
C LEU A 73 2.35 15.99 11.07
N SER A 74 1.95 16.67 9.99
CA SER A 74 1.96 18.13 9.94
C SER A 74 0.94 18.68 10.94
N GLY A 75 1.11 19.96 11.34
CA GLY A 75 0.12 20.63 12.18
C GLY A 75 -1.27 20.72 11.54
N TRP A 76 -1.33 20.81 10.20
CA TRP A 76 -2.60 20.81 9.48
C TRP A 76 -3.27 19.44 9.54
N ALA A 77 -2.53 18.36 9.28
CA ALA A 77 -3.09 17.01 9.29
C ALA A 77 -3.52 16.58 10.69
N ALA A 78 -2.72 16.90 11.72
CA ALA A 78 -3.08 16.63 13.11
C ALA A 78 -4.39 17.32 13.52
N ALA A 79 -4.65 18.54 13.00
CA ALA A 79 -5.87 19.29 13.32
C ALA A 79 -7.09 18.89 12.49
N ASN A 80 -6.91 18.45 11.24
CA ASN A 80 -8.00 18.25 10.28
C ASN A 80 -8.29 16.78 9.95
N LEU A 81 -7.34 15.88 10.19
CA LEU A 81 -7.44 14.44 9.90
C LEU A 81 -7.14 13.63 11.18
N PRO A 82 -7.94 13.80 12.25
CA PRO A 82 -7.63 13.23 13.56
C PRO A 82 -7.55 11.69 13.57
N PHE A 83 -8.17 11.01 12.61
CA PHE A 83 -8.04 9.56 12.43
C PHE A 83 -6.61 9.09 12.11
N LEU A 84 -5.73 9.97 11.61
CA LEU A 84 -4.31 9.66 11.38
C LEU A 84 -3.46 9.78 12.65
N LEU A 85 -3.93 10.47 13.69
CA LEU A 85 -3.12 10.85 14.87
C LEU A 85 -2.50 9.64 15.57
N SER A 86 -3.18 8.51 15.55
CA SER A 86 -2.87 7.33 16.36
C SER A 86 -2.56 6.09 15.50
N THR A 87 -2.32 6.27 14.19
CA THR A 87 -2.01 5.16 13.29
C THR A 87 -0.77 4.41 13.77
N ASP A 88 -0.94 3.12 14.09
CA ASP A 88 0.09 2.20 14.55
C ASP A 88 0.12 0.93 13.68
N PHE A 89 1.32 0.52 13.29
CA PHE A 89 1.56 -0.64 12.43
C PHE A 89 2.05 -1.87 13.20
N SER A 90 2.29 -1.77 14.51
CA SER A 90 2.91 -2.85 15.31
C SER A 90 2.18 -4.20 15.25
N THR A 91 0.89 -4.18 14.92
CA THR A 91 0.01 -5.35 14.81
C THR A 91 -0.37 -5.71 13.38
N MET A 92 0.15 -5.00 12.37
CA MET A 92 -0.10 -5.24 10.95
C MET A 92 0.67 -6.47 10.44
N THR A 93 0.22 -7.65 10.83
CA THR A 93 0.90 -8.94 10.58
C THR A 93 0.67 -9.50 9.18
N THR A 94 -0.40 -9.10 8.49
CA THR A 94 -0.70 -9.61 7.15
C THR A 94 0.42 -9.24 6.16
N PRO A 95 0.88 -10.16 5.29
CA PRO A 95 1.89 -9.85 4.29
C PRO A 95 1.51 -8.65 3.43
N ALA A 96 2.45 -7.73 3.19
CA ALA A 96 2.19 -6.59 2.29
C ALA A 96 3.42 -6.15 1.49
N LEU A 97 3.16 -5.69 0.27
CA LEU A 97 4.07 -4.86 -0.51
C LEU A 97 3.75 -3.39 -0.23
N VAL A 98 4.74 -2.66 0.28
CA VAL A 98 4.70 -1.22 0.47
C VAL A 98 5.42 -0.57 -0.69
N VAL A 99 4.79 0.39 -1.35
CA VAL A 99 5.37 1.11 -2.48
C VAL A 99 5.44 2.59 -2.11
N ALA A 100 6.64 3.15 -2.14
CA ALA A 100 6.89 4.55 -1.79
C ALA A 100 7.64 5.24 -2.91
N GLY A 101 7.30 6.50 -3.20
CA GLY A 101 8.11 7.38 -4.03
C GLY A 101 9.12 8.14 -3.18
N ASP A 102 10.38 8.20 -3.60
CA ASP A 102 11.43 8.89 -2.81
C ASP A 102 11.38 10.43 -2.91
N LYS A 103 10.47 10.98 -3.73
CA LYS A 103 10.12 12.41 -3.84
C LYS A 103 8.72 12.73 -3.34
N ASP A 104 8.00 11.76 -2.78
CA ASP A 104 6.68 12.00 -2.19
C ASP A 104 6.83 12.73 -0.85
N ASP A 105 7.02 14.05 -0.88
CA ASP A 105 7.25 14.83 0.35
C ASP A 105 6.02 14.86 1.28
N SER A 106 4.83 14.77 0.68
CA SER A 106 3.53 14.95 1.30
C SER A 106 3.53 15.99 2.43
N ALA A 107 4.20 17.14 2.25
CA ALA A 107 4.49 18.10 3.34
C ALA A 107 3.24 18.69 4.00
N HIS A 108 2.12 18.69 3.29
CA HIS A 108 0.80 19.05 3.84
C HIS A 108 0.29 18.00 4.86
N LEU A 109 0.68 16.74 4.73
CA LEU A 109 0.30 15.63 5.62
C LEU A 109 1.32 15.34 6.72
N THR A 110 2.62 15.39 6.40
CA THR A 110 3.69 14.88 7.26
C THR A 110 4.83 15.87 7.44
N ALA A 111 5.44 15.85 8.63
CA ALA A 111 6.73 16.48 8.91
C ALA A 111 7.93 15.52 8.68
N GLY A 112 7.67 14.24 8.40
CA GLY A 112 8.67 13.18 8.21
C GLY A 112 9.27 13.09 6.81
N GLY A 113 8.74 13.85 5.85
CA GLY A 113 9.15 13.82 4.45
C GLY A 113 8.89 12.46 3.78
N PRO A 114 9.56 12.18 2.63
CA PRO A 114 9.25 10.99 1.82
C PRO A 114 9.43 9.64 2.50
N GLY A 115 10.27 9.57 3.54
CA GLY A 115 10.46 8.35 4.33
C GLY A 115 9.18 7.88 5.05
N TRP A 116 8.22 8.79 5.31
CA TRP A 116 6.98 8.47 6.01
C TRP A 116 6.16 7.38 5.32
N HIS A 117 6.15 7.35 3.99
CA HIS A 117 5.43 6.34 3.21
C HIS A 117 6.03 4.93 3.30
N ALA A 118 7.26 4.80 3.83
CA ALA A 118 7.90 3.52 4.12
C ALA A 118 7.58 3.00 5.55
N ASP A 119 6.90 3.77 6.40
CA ASP A 119 6.55 3.36 7.76
C ASP A 119 5.78 2.03 7.85
N PRO A 120 4.81 1.71 6.97
CA PRO A 120 4.15 0.41 7.01
C PRO A 120 5.12 -0.76 6.80
N TYR A 121 6.23 -0.55 6.10
CA TYR A 121 7.30 -1.54 5.99
C TYR A 121 8.18 -1.51 7.23
N SER A 122 8.62 -0.33 7.67
CA SER A 122 9.61 -0.20 8.75
C SER A 122 9.06 -0.65 10.11
N LEU A 123 7.80 -0.31 10.41
CA LEU A 123 7.21 -0.43 11.75
C LEU A 123 6.34 -1.68 11.92
N ALA A 124 5.83 -2.27 10.83
CA ALA A 124 5.05 -3.50 10.91
C ALA A 124 5.93 -4.75 11.09
N PRO A 125 5.43 -5.83 11.70
CA PRO A 125 6.10 -7.12 11.67
C PRO A 125 6.14 -7.73 10.26
N GLY A 126 7.19 -8.53 9.99
CA GLY A 126 7.32 -9.28 8.75
C GLY A 126 6.28 -10.41 8.61
N PRO A 127 6.00 -10.90 7.39
CA PRO A 127 6.73 -10.58 6.17
C PRO A 127 6.25 -9.27 5.53
N LYS A 128 7.20 -8.44 5.05
CA LYS A 128 6.94 -7.21 4.32
C LYS A 128 7.97 -7.01 3.20
N SER A 129 7.55 -6.38 2.11
CA SER A 129 8.48 -5.89 1.07
C SER A 129 8.28 -4.40 0.84
N LEU A 130 9.36 -3.67 0.59
CA LEU A 130 9.37 -2.25 0.26
C LEU A 130 9.93 -2.05 -1.14
N LEU A 131 9.11 -1.46 -2.02
CA LEU A 131 9.51 -0.98 -3.34
C LEU A 131 9.61 0.54 -3.29
N THR A 132 10.83 1.06 -3.24
CA THR A 132 11.08 2.51 -3.34
C THR A 132 11.31 2.88 -4.79
N LEU A 133 10.42 3.67 -5.38
CA LEU A 133 10.53 4.19 -6.74
C LEU A 133 11.37 5.48 -6.73
N PHE A 134 12.38 5.53 -7.58
CA PHE A 134 13.25 6.71 -7.70
C PHE A 134 12.59 7.83 -8.51
N ASP A 135 12.84 9.05 -8.05
CA ASP A 135 12.30 10.31 -8.57
C ASP A 135 10.77 10.34 -8.61
N ALA A 136 10.11 9.50 -7.82
CA ALA A 136 8.67 9.33 -7.85
C ALA A 136 8.01 10.14 -6.74
N GLU A 137 7.00 10.91 -7.11
CA GLU A 137 6.14 11.66 -6.21
C GLU A 137 4.90 10.84 -5.84
N HIS A 138 3.93 11.46 -5.18
CA HIS A 138 2.73 10.81 -4.63
C HIS A 138 1.92 10.01 -5.66
N GLY A 139 1.88 10.50 -6.91
CA GLY A 139 1.18 9.85 -8.01
C GLY A 139 1.90 8.62 -8.58
N LEU A 140 3.11 8.29 -8.10
CA LEU A 140 3.93 7.16 -8.55
C LEU A 140 4.09 7.10 -10.09
N GLY A 141 4.19 8.26 -10.73
CA GLY A 141 4.30 8.42 -12.18
C GLY A 141 2.97 8.42 -12.97
N GLY A 142 1.81 8.44 -12.29
CA GLY A 142 0.51 8.61 -12.95
C GLY A 142 -0.56 7.57 -12.62
N ILE A 143 -0.51 6.93 -11.44
CA ILE A 143 -1.47 5.87 -11.09
C ILE A 143 -2.85 6.39 -10.65
N ALA A 144 -2.97 7.69 -10.40
CA ALA A 144 -4.18 8.31 -9.87
C ALA A 144 -5.35 8.32 -10.87
N GLY A 145 -5.07 8.34 -12.18
CA GLY A 145 -6.10 8.30 -13.21
C GLY A 145 -5.64 8.89 -14.54
N TYR A 146 -6.52 8.85 -15.55
CA TYR A 146 -6.29 9.52 -16.83
C TYR A 146 -6.55 11.02 -16.71
N ASP A 147 -5.67 11.83 -17.29
CA ASP A 147 -5.79 13.30 -17.38
C ASP A 147 -5.93 14.03 -16.02
N VAL A 148 -5.49 13.40 -14.93
CA VAL A 148 -5.50 14.04 -13.60
C VAL A 148 -4.27 14.91 -13.42
N ALA A 149 -4.49 16.19 -13.08
CA ALA A 149 -3.42 17.15 -12.83
C ALA A 149 -2.66 16.89 -11.51
N GLU A 150 -3.08 15.90 -10.71
CA GLU A 150 -2.44 15.51 -9.45
C GLU A 150 -1.04 14.90 -9.66
N THR A 151 -0.77 14.33 -10.84
CA THR A 151 0.56 13.80 -11.16
C THR A 151 1.39 14.84 -11.88
N THR A 152 2.42 15.35 -11.21
CA THR A 152 3.39 16.32 -11.75
C THR A 152 4.63 15.66 -12.35
N ASP A 153 4.84 14.37 -12.10
CA ASP A 153 6.01 13.59 -12.47
C ASP A 153 5.68 12.40 -13.40
N GLU A 154 4.77 12.61 -14.36
CA GLU A 154 4.25 11.55 -15.23
C GLU A 154 5.38 10.72 -15.87
N ASN A 155 5.28 9.41 -15.71
CA ASN A 155 6.26 8.47 -16.26
C ASN A 155 5.57 7.13 -16.59
N PRO A 156 5.23 6.90 -17.87
CA PRO A 156 4.60 5.65 -18.31
C PRO A 156 5.41 4.39 -18.00
N GLY A 157 6.74 4.50 -18.01
CA GLY A 157 7.64 3.40 -17.65
C GLY A 157 7.50 3.00 -16.19
N ARG A 158 7.38 3.99 -15.31
CA ARG A 158 7.13 3.81 -13.87
C ARG A 158 5.76 3.21 -13.61
N VAL A 159 4.71 3.72 -14.25
CA VAL A 159 3.35 3.15 -14.14
C VAL A 159 3.33 1.68 -14.55
N ALA A 160 3.96 1.35 -15.69
CA ALA A 160 4.06 -0.03 -16.15
C ALA A 160 4.85 -0.91 -15.18
N ALA A 161 5.86 -0.36 -14.50
CA ALA A 161 6.59 -1.08 -13.47
C ALA A 161 5.78 -1.33 -12.20
N VAL A 162 5.07 -0.30 -11.69
CA VAL A 162 4.15 -0.43 -10.56
C VAL A 162 3.10 -1.50 -10.86
N GLN A 163 2.49 -1.46 -12.04
CA GLN A 163 1.51 -2.47 -12.47
C GLN A 163 2.11 -3.88 -12.45
N ARG A 164 3.29 -4.08 -13.05
CA ARG A 164 3.94 -5.40 -13.12
C ARG A 164 4.35 -5.93 -11.75
N LEU A 165 4.96 -5.09 -10.91
CA LEU A 165 5.51 -5.51 -9.62
C LEU A 165 4.39 -5.80 -8.60
N THR A 166 3.34 -4.99 -8.57
CA THR A 166 2.18 -5.23 -7.69
C THR A 166 1.42 -6.50 -8.09
N TRP A 167 1.22 -6.73 -9.40
CA TRP A 167 0.67 -7.98 -9.91
C TRP A 167 1.54 -9.18 -9.53
N ALA A 168 2.85 -9.10 -9.78
CA ALA A 168 3.78 -10.19 -9.52
C ALA A 168 3.83 -10.55 -8.02
N TYR A 169 3.84 -9.54 -7.16
CA TYR A 169 3.76 -9.71 -5.72
C TYR A 169 2.48 -10.44 -5.30
N LEU A 170 1.31 -9.95 -5.74
CA LEU A 170 0.03 -10.57 -5.39
C LEU A 170 -0.08 -11.99 -5.95
N ARG A 171 0.45 -12.25 -7.14
CA ARG A 171 0.53 -13.60 -7.70
C ARG A 171 1.35 -14.52 -6.80
N GLY A 172 2.58 -14.14 -6.44
CA GLY A 172 3.43 -14.96 -5.57
C GLY A 172 2.84 -15.15 -4.16
N ALA A 173 2.18 -14.13 -3.61
CA ALA A 173 1.59 -14.17 -2.27
C ALA A 173 0.33 -15.05 -2.21
N LEU A 174 -0.49 -15.06 -3.26
CA LEU A 174 -1.75 -15.82 -3.31
C LEU A 174 -1.60 -17.21 -3.95
N TYR A 175 -0.53 -17.42 -4.72
CA TYR A 175 -0.23 -18.67 -5.43
C TYR A 175 1.23 -19.05 -5.16
N ALA A 176 1.48 -19.82 -4.10
CA ALA A 176 2.82 -20.09 -3.59
C ALA A 176 3.81 -20.71 -4.60
N GLU A 177 3.32 -21.41 -5.62
CA GLU A 177 4.14 -22.01 -6.68
C GLU A 177 4.46 -21.04 -7.84
N ASP A 178 3.86 -19.85 -7.85
CA ASP A 178 4.00 -18.86 -8.92
C ASP A 178 5.36 -18.15 -8.83
N ALA A 179 6.16 -18.27 -9.89
CA ALA A 179 7.49 -17.68 -9.97
C ALA A 179 7.48 -16.18 -10.30
N ALA A 180 6.32 -15.57 -10.56
CA ALA A 180 6.20 -14.19 -11.03
C ALA A 180 6.92 -13.18 -10.12
N TRP A 181 6.74 -13.29 -8.79
CA TRP A 181 7.38 -12.37 -7.85
C TRP A 181 8.90 -12.46 -7.92
N ARG A 182 9.45 -13.67 -7.80
CA ARG A 182 10.90 -13.91 -7.88
C ARG A 182 11.50 -13.43 -9.20
N ALA A 183 10.86 -13.73 -10.33
CA ALA A 183 11.30 -13.27 -11.64
C ALA A 183 11.27 -11.74 -11.77
N ALA A 184 10.27 -11.07 -11.19
CA ALA A 184 10.19 -9.62 -11.18
C ALA A 184 11.31 -8.97 -10.33
N CYS A 185 11.63 -9.56 -9.17
CA CYS A 185 12.74 -9.13 -8.33
C CYS A 185 14.10 -9.26 -9.05
N GLU A 186 14.34 -10.41 -9.70
CA GLU A 186 15.56 -10.66 -10.49
C GLU A 186 15.68 -9.66 -11.65
N GLY A 187 14.57 -9.41 -12.35
CA GLY A 187 14.53 -8.43 -13.45
C GLY A 187 14.82 -6.99 -13.00
N LEU A 188 14.38 -6.60 -11.80
CA LEU A 188 14.68 -5.28 -11.24
C LEU A 188 16.18 -5.14 -10.90
N ALA A 189 16.80 -6.19 -10.36
CA ALA A 189 18.21 -6.18 -9.96
C ALA A 189 19.20 -6.21 -11.16
N ALA A 190 18.80 -6.79 -12.29
CA ALA A 190 19.67 -6.98 -13.45
C ALA A 190 19.60 -5.85 -14.51
N GLY A 191 18.68 -4.88 -14.36
CA GLY A 191 18.44 -3.84 -15.36
C GLY A 191 19.45 -2.69 -15.32
N PRO A 192 19.96 -2.19 -16.47
CA PRO A 192 20.95 -1.11 -16.51
C PRO A 192 20.40 0.27 -16.12
N ASN A 193 19.09 0.41 -15.93
CA ASN A 193 18.39 1.64 -15.51
C ASN A 193 17.40 1.31 -14.37
N ALA A 194 17.91 0.92 -13.21
CA ALA A 194 17.06 0.66 -12.05
C ALA A 194 16.30 1.95 -11.68
N PHE A 195 14.97 1.93 -11.85
CA PHE A 195 14.06 3.01 -11.45
C PHE A 195 13.47 2.79 -10.05
N ALA A 196 13.91 1.74 -9.35
CA ALA A 196 13.45 1.42 -8.02
C ALA A 196 14.46 0.54 -7.24
N ARG A 197 14.31 0.54 -5.91
CA ARG A 197 14.98 -0.39 -4.98
C ARG A 197 13.93 -1.28 -4.32
N LEU A 198 14.26 -2.56 -4.14
CA LEU A 198 13.42 -3.52 -3.43
C LEU A 198 14.13 -4.03 -2.18
N GLU A 199 13.41 -4.07 -1.06
CA GLU A 199 13.85 -4.62 0.22
C GLU A 199 12.76 -5.56 0.77
N SER A 200 13.14 -6.58 1.53
CA SER A 200 12.21 -7.53 2.15
C SER A 200 12.66 -7.93 3.55
N LYS A 201 11.70 -8.19 4.44
CA LYS A 201 11.89 -8.70 5.80
C LYS A 201 10.82 -9.70 6.19
#